data_AF-A0A068V6W7-F1
#
_entry.id   AF-A0A068V6W7-F1
#
_cell.length_a   1.000
_cell.length_b   1.000
_cell.length_c   1.000
_cell.angle_alpha   90.00
_cell.angle_beta   90.00
_cell.angle_gamma   90.00
#
_symmetry.space_group_name_H-M   'P 1'
#
loop_
_entity.id
_entity.type
_entity.pdbx_description
1 polymer ?
#
loop_
_entity_poly.entity_id
_entity_poly.type
_entity_poly.pdbx_seq_one_letter_code
_entity_poly.pdbx_strand_id
1 'polypeptide(L)'
;MMENCADAERESMITKPLLNDDHDGFSGKGGFRTMPFILANESLAQVASYGLQPNMILYLTREYHLNMATGSNILFLWSAATHFMPLLGAIVADSFLGRFRMILFGCVISLLVKSHLHTSVFSVVNIYFDYI
;
A
#
# COMPACT_ATOMS: atom_id res chain seq x y z
N MET A 1 64.29 -7.98 22.42
CA MET A 1 64.11 -7.89 20.95
C MET A 1 62.81 -8.61 20.52
N MET A 2 61.68 -8.33 21.19
CA MET A 2 60.36 -8.88 20.87
C MET A 2 59.28 -7.90 21.37
N GLU A 3 59.31 -6.67 20.89
CA GLU A 3 58.30 -5.65 21.21
C GLU A 3 58.17 -4.72 19.99
N ASN A 4 57.75 -5.27 18.85
CA ASN A 4 57.39 -4.48 17.64
C ASN A 4 56.58 -5.29 16.60
N CYS A 5 55.72 -6.21 17.03
CA CYS A 5 54.85 -6.96 16.10
C CYS A 5 53.36 -6.77 16.39
N ALA A 6 53.00 -6.45 17.65
CA ALA A 6 51.60 -6.21 18.05
C ALA A 6 51.14 -4.76 17.78
N ASP A 7 52.06 -3.80 17.70
CA ASP A 7 51.74 -2.37 17.52
C ASP A 7 51.48 -1.99 16.06
N ALA A 8 52.02 -2.77 15.11
CA ALA A 8 51.83 -2.57 13.68
C ALA A 8 50.42 -2.97 13.18
N GLU A 9 49.73 -3.89 13.88
CA GLU A 9 48.38 -4.30 13.49
C GLU A 9 47.31 -3.32 14.02
N ARG A 10 47.54 -2.70 15.19
CA ARG A 10 46.61 -1.73 15.80
C ARG A 10 46.52 -0.40 15.04
N GLU A 11 47.56 0.05 14.37
CA GLU A 11 47.48 1.25 13.51
C GLU A 11 46.77 0.98 12.17
N SER A 12 46.79 -0.27 11.68
CA SER A 12 46.08 -0.68 10.45
C SER A 12 44.57 -0.88 10.63
N MET A 13 44.13 -1.01 11.89
CA MET A 13 42.72 -1.19 12.26
C MET A 13 42.09 0.13 12.74
N ILE A 14 42.89 1.12 13.14
CA ILE A 14 42.42 2.47 13.53
C ILE A 14 42.48 3.46 12.35
N THR A 15 43.36 3.22 11.35
CA THR A 15 43.50 4.05 10.13
C THR A 15 42.78 3.45 8.90
N LYS A 16 41.75 2.64 9.12
CA LYS A 16 40.75 2.35 8.08
C LYS A 16 39.55 3.25 8.35
N PRO A 17 39.16 4.08 7.39
CA PRO A 17 38.50 5.34 7.64
C PRO A 17 37.08 5.13 8.16
N LEU A 18 36.86 5.49 9.43
CA LEU A 18 35.56 5.87 9.99
C LEU A 18 35.16 7.29 9.49
N LEU A 19 35.59 7.64 8.28
CA LEU A 19 35.28 8.86 7.57
C LEU A 19 34.97 8.53 6.09
N ASN A 20 34.39 7.36 5.87
CA ASN A 20 33.56 7.13 4.69
C ASN A 20 32.10 7.27 5.12
N ASP A 21 31.77 8.46 5.62
CA ASP A 21 30.45 9.04 5.46
C ASP A 21 30.44 9.77 4.11
N ASP A 22 30.71 9.03 3.01
CA ASP A 22 30.20 9.42 1.70
C ASP A 22 28.68 9.17 1.72
N HIS A 23 27.98 9.96 2.52
CA HIS A 23 26.55 10.16 2.45
C HIS A 23 26.21 11.14 1.30
N ASP A 24 26.95 11.07 0.21
CA ASP A 24 26.69 11.72 -1.07
C ASP A 24 26.90 10.75 -2.24
N GLY A 25 26.56 9.48 -2.01
CA GLY A 25 26.14 8.58 -3.08
C GLY A 25 24.83 9.05 -3.70
N PHE A 26 24.85 10.16 -4.45
CA PHE A 26 23.80 10.53 -5.40
C PHE A 26 23.81 9.55 -6.57
N SER A 27 23.53 8.28 -6.26
CA SER A 27 23.36 7.19 -7.21
C SER A 27 22.24 7.58 -8.17
N GLY A 28 22.59 7.56 -9.46
CA GLY A 28 21.90 8.28 -10.51
C GLY A 28 20.39 8.06 -10.56
N LYS A 29 19.68 9.20 -10.57
CA LYS A 29 18.51 9.44 -11.44
C LYS A 29 17.32 8.49 -11.22
N GLY A 30 16.77 8.50 -10.01
CA GLY A 30 15.38 8.10 -9.74
C GLY A 30 14.65 9.07 -8.79
N GLY A 31 15.36 9.57 -7.78
CA GLY A 31 14.78 10.39 -6.71
C GLY A 31 14.36 11.80 -7.13
N PHE A 32 15.25 12.56 -7.79
CA PHE A 32 14.98 13.98 -8.10
C PHE A 32 13.76 14.22 -9.01
N ARG A 33 13.49 13.31 -9.95
CA ARG A 33 12.31 13.43 -10.81
C ARG A 33 11.04 12.99 -10.10
N THR A 34 11.12 12.06 -9.15
CA THR A 34 9.96 11.52 -8.41
C THR A 34 9.58 12.39 -7.20
N MET A 35 10.56 13.06 -6.59
CA MET A 35 10.38 13.94 -5.44
C MET A 35 9.26 14.99 -5.61
N PRO A 36 9.20 15.78 -6.70
CA PRO A 36 8.13 16.77 -6.84
C PRO A 36 6.75 16.13 -6.99
N PHE A 37 6.64 14.94 -7.58
CA PHE A 37 5.35 14.24 -7.69
C PHE A 37 4.85 13.75 -6.33
N ILE A 38 5.74 13.23 -5.48
CA ILE A 38 5.39 12.81 -4.13
C ILE A 38 4.98 14.02 -3.28
N LEU A 39 5.75 15.11 -3.35
CA LEU A 39 5.45 16.35 -2.62
C LEU A 39 4.12 16.99 -3.10
N ALA A 40 3.89 17.00 -4.42
CA ALA A 40 2.64 17.51 -4.99
C ALA A 40 1.44 16.67 -4.57
N ASN A 41 1.56 15.34 -4.56
CA ASN A 41 0.51 14.45 -4.08
C ASN A 41 0.19 14.69 -2.60
N GLU A 42 1.21 14.77 -1.76
CA GLU A 42 1.04 15.01 -0.33
C GLU A 42 0.41 16.39 -0.05
N SER A 43 0.89 17.43 -0.72
CA SER A 43 0.34 18.78 -0.57
C SER A 43 -1.10 18.89 -1.06
N LEU A 44 -1.45 18.26 -2.20
CA LEU A 44 -2.84 18.21 -2.69
C LEU A 44 -3.76 17.50 -1.69
N ALA A 45 -3.31 16.39 -1.11
CA ALA A 45 -4.08 15.67 -0.10
C ALA A 45 -4.33 16.52 1.16
N GLN A 46 -3.32 17.26 1.62
CA GLN A 46 -3.45 18.17 2.76
C GLN A 46 -4.36 19.35 2.44
N VAL A 47 -4.20 20.00 1.28
CA VAL A 47 -5.04 21.13 0.85
C VAL A 47 -6.51 20.72 0.76
N ALA A 48 -6.79 19.55 0.19
CA ALA A 48 -8.16 19.02 0.12
C ALA A 48 -8.74 18.79 1.53
N SER A 49 -7.94 18.24 2.46
CA SER A 49 -8.37 17.98 3.83
C SER A 49 -8.69 19.27 4.59
N TYR A 50 -7.81 20.27 4.51
CA TYR A 50 -8.01 21.58 5.15
C TYR A 50 -9.17 22.36 4.55
N GLY A 51 -9.43 22.24 3.24
CA GLY A 51 -10.58 22.87 2.58
C GLY A 51 -11.91 22.20 2.90
N LEU A 52 -11.92 20.87 3.04
CA LEU A 52 -13.11 20.07 3.30
C LEU A 52 -13.62 20.23 4.75
N GLN A 53 -12.71 20.26 5.73
CA GLN A 53 -13.06 20.30 7.15
C GLN A 53 -14.02 21.45 7.55
N PRO A 54 -13.76 22.74 7.21
CA PRO A 54 -14.68 23.83 7.51
C PRO A 54 -15.95 23.79 6.67
N ASN A 55 -15.90 23.27 5.45
CA ASN A 55 -17.07 23.15 4.58
C ASN A 55 -18.07 22.12 5.13
N MET A 56 -17.56 20.98 5.60
CA MET A 56 -18.37 19.91 6.17
C MET A 56 -19.10 20.34 7.44
N ILE A 57 -18.41 21.01 8.38
CA ILE A 57 -19.07 21.50 9.60
C ILE A 57 -20.11 22.56 9.29
N LEU A 58 -19.83 23.45 8.33
CA LEU A 58 -20.80 24.46 7.90
C LEU A 58 -22.06 23.82 7.33
N TYR A 59 -21.91 22.80 6.49
CA TYR A 59 -23.02 22.05 5.92
C TYR A 59 -23.85 21.32 6.98
N LEU A 60 -23.19 20.65 7.93
CA LEU A 60 -23.85 19.93 9.04
C LEU A 60 -24.65 20.88 9.95
N THR A 61 -24.12 22.08 10.23
CA THR A 61 -24.81 23.06 11.07
C THR A 61 -25.91 23.82 10.32
N ARG A 62 -25.69 24.19 9.05
CA ARG A 62 -26.63 25.05 8.30
C ARG A 62 -27.75 24.28 7.59
N GLU A 63 -27.40 23.24 6.84
CA GLU A 63 -28.36 22.50 6.01
C GLU A 63 -28.97 21.33 6.81
N TYR A 64 -28.15 20.67 7.62
CA TYR A 64 -28.58 19.51 8.41
C TYR A 64 -29.12 19.88 9.80
N HIS A 65 -29.10 21.17 10.16
CA HIS A 65 -29.56 21.73 11.44
C HIS A 65 -29.09 20.94 12.68
N LEU A 66 -27.90 20.35 12.62
CA LEU A 66 -27.36 19.59 13.73
C LEU A 66 -26.81 20.53 14.81
N ASN A 67 -26.94 20.11 16.06
CA ASN A 67 -26.30 20.82 17.18
C ASN A 67 -24.77 20.81 17.00
N MET A 68 -24.12 21.90 17.37
CA MET A 68 -22.66 22.08 17.24
C MET A 68 -21.89 20.93 17.90
N ALA A 69 -22.36 20.45 19.06
CA ALA A 69 -21.77 19.30 19.75
C ALA A 69 -21.85 18.00 18.92
N THR A 70 -22.97 17.75 18.25
CA THR A 70 -23.17 16.56 17.41
C THR A 70 -22.35 16.66 16.12
N GLY A 71 -22.29 17.85 15.50
CA GLY A 71 -21.47 18.10 14.30
C GLY A 71 -19.98 17.87 14.56
N SER A 72 -19.48 18.32 15.72
CA SER A 72 -18.10 18.05 16.14
C SER A 72 -17.80 16.58 16.37
N ASN A 73 -18.77 15.80 16.87
CA ASN A 73 -18.59 14.36 17.04
C ASN A 73 -18.46 13.64 15.68
N ILE A 74 -19.21 14.08 14.67
CA ILE A 74 -19.12 13.56 13.29
C ILE A 74 -17.78 13.92 12.66
N LEU A 75 -17.32 15.16 12.83
CA LEU A 75 -15.97 15.57 12.42
C LEU A 75 -14.87 14.73 13.08
N PHE A 76 -15.00 14.48 14.38
CA PHE A 76 -14.05 13.67 15.13
C PHE A 76 -14.03 12.22 14.62
N LEU A 77 -15.19 11.64 14.35
CA LEU A 77 -15.29 10.30 13.74
C LEU A 77 -14.68 10.28 12.34
N TRP A 78 -14.91 11.32 11.54
CA TRP A 78 -14.31 11.44 10.22
C TRP A 78 -12.77 11.54 10.29
N SER A 79 -12.23 12.37 11.19
CA SER A 79 -10.79 12.47 11.43
C SER A 79 -10.21 11.15 11.96
N ALA A 80 -10.90 10.48 12.88
CA ALA A 80 -10.49 9.16 13.32
C ALA A 80 -10.43 8.18 12.13
N ALA A 81 -11.46 8.14 11.29
CA ALA A 81 -11.49 7.28 10.11
C ALA A 81 -10.36 7.58 9.12
N THR A 82 -10.04 8.85 8.84
CA THR A 82 -8.92 9.21 7.94
C THR A 82 -7.57 8.82 8.51
N HIS A 83 -7.37 8.90 9.83
CA HIS A 83 -6.15 8.40 10.49
C HIS A 83 -6.07 6.87 10.55
N PHE A 84 -7.19 6.17 10.65
CA PHE A 84 -7.24 4.70 10.58
C PHE A 84 -7.16 4.17 9.15
N MET A 85 -7.49 4.97 8.14
CA MET A 85 -7.52 4.55 6.74
C MET A 85 -6.18 4.00 6.23
N PRO A 86 -5.00 4.59 6.53
CA PRO A 86 -3.72 4.00 6.19
C PRO A 86 -3.43 2.67 6.91
N LEU A 87 -3.89 2.51 8.16
CA LEU A 87 -3.73 1.25 8.90
C LEU A 87 -4.60 0.15 8.30
N LEU A 88 -5.86 0.43 8.00
CA LEU A 88 -6.73 -0.49 7.28
C LEU A 88 -6.19 -0.77 5.89
N GLY A 89 -5.71 0.26 5.20
CA GLY A 89 -5.04 0.17 3.90
C GLY A 89 -3.79 -0.71 3.95
N ALA A 90 -3.01 -0.65 5.04
CA ALA A 90 -1.85 -1.50 5.27
C ALA A 90 -2.26 -2.95 5.56
N ILE A 91 -3.22 -3.20 6.45
CA ILE A 91 -3.73 -4.55 6.74
C ILE A 91 -4.32 -5.19 5.47
N VAL A 92 -5.05 -4.39 4.69
CA VAL A 92 -5.56 -4.78 3.38
C VAL A 92 -4.39 -5.01 2.43
N ALA A 93 -3.43 -4.10 2.30
CA ALA A 93 -2.25 -4.28 1.45
C ALA A 93 -1.44 -5.53 1.81
N ASP A 94 -1.26 -5.83 3.10
CA ASP A 94 -0.60 -7.03 3.62
C ASP A 94 -1.43 -8.29 3.35
N SER A 95 -2.76 -8.19 3.44
CA SER A 95 -3.68 -9.24 2.99
C SER A 95 -3.67 -9.41 1.46
N PHE A 96 -3.29 -8.36 0.73
CA PHE A 96 -3.19 -8.27 -0.74
C PHE A 96 -1.77 -8.57 -1.26
N LEU A 97 -0.73 -8.63 -0.42
CA LEU A 97 0.56 -9.25 -0.73
C LEU A 97 0.40 -10.75 -1.05
N GLY A 98 -0.80 -11.30 -0.90
CA GLY A 98 -1.23 -12.52 -1.56
C GLY A 98 -1.88 -12.27 -2.92
N ARG A 99 -1.09 -11.94 -3.96
CA ARG A 99 -1.47 -12.07 -5.39
C ARG A 99 -2.15 -13.42 -5.69
N PHE A 100 -1.80 -14.44 -4.89
CA PHE A 100 -2.39 -15.76 -4.82
C PHE A 100 -3.91 -15.79 -4.61
N ARG A 101 -4.52 -14.90 -3.82
CA ARG A 101 -5.95 -15.03 -3.47
C ARG A 101 -6.85 -14.71 -4.66
N MET A 102 -6.61 -13.60 -5.35
CA MET A 102 -7.39 -13.23 -6.55
C MET A 102 -7.14 -14.21 -7.71
N ILE A 103 -5.89 -14.65 -7.90
CA ILE A 103 -5.56 -15.65 -8.92
C ILE A 103 -6.22 -17.00 -8.59
N LEU A 104 -6.19 -17.45 -7.33
CA LEU A 104 -6.86 -18.68 -6.89
C LEU A 104 -8.37 -18.61 -7.09
N PHE A 105 -9.02 -17.50 -6.71
CA PHE A 105 -10.44 -17.30 -6.96
C PHE A 105 -10.74 -17.32 -8.48
N GLY A 106 -9.94 -16.63 -9.30
CA GLY A 106 -10.06 -16.67 -10.76
C GLY A 106 -9.86 -18.07 -11.35
N CYS A 107 -8.90 -18.84 -10.85
CA CYS A 107 -8.63 -20.22 -11.26
C CYS A 107 -9.78 -21.16 -10.87
N VAL A 108 -10.29 -21.09 -9.64
CA VAL A 108 -11.41 -21.92 -9.16
C VAL A 108 -12.66 -21.68 -10.00
N ILE A 109 -13.00 -20.41 -10.25
CA ILE A 109 -14.18 -20.05 -11.07
C ILE A 109 -13.99 -20.55 -12.51
N SER A 110 -12.80 -20.38 -13.09
CA SER A 110 -12.51 -20.82 -14.46
C SER A 110 -12.59 -22.35 -14.62
N LEU A 111 -12.13 -23.12 -13.63
CA LEU A 111 -12.24 -24.59 -13.63
C LEU A 111 -13.68 -25.08 -13.46
N LEU A 112 -14.46 -24.44 -12.59
CA LEU A 112 -15.88 -24.77 -12.42
C LEU A 112 -16.68 -24.54 -13.70
N VAL A 113 -16.48 -23.41 -14.38
CA VAL A 113 -17.17 -23.13 -15.64
C VAL A 113 -16.78 -24.13 -16.73
N LYS A 114 -15.48 -24.45 -16.86
CA LYS A 114 -15.00 -25.38 -17.88
C LYS A 114 -15.46 -26.82 -17.63
N SER A 115 -15.47 -27.28 -16.39
CA SER A 115 -15.95 -28.63 -16.02
C SER A 115 -17.46 -28.79 -16.26
N HIS A 116 -18.25 -27.76 -15.96
CA HIS A 116 -19.68 -27.77 -16.21
C HIS A 116 -20.00 -27.82 -17.70
N LEU A 117 -19.30 -27.03 -18.53
CA LEU A 117 -19.50 -27.03 -19.98
C LEU A 117 -19.04 -28.35 -20.63
N HIS A 118 -17.91 -28.92 -20.18
CA HIS A 118 -17.42 -30.20 -20.67
C HIS A 118 -18.38 -31.35 -20.34
N THR A 119 -18.94 -31.39 -19.14
CA THR A 119 -19.93 -32.40 -18.73
C THR A 119 -21.22 -32.26 -19.57
N SER A 120 -21.69 -31.03 -19.79
CA SER A 120 -22.86 -30.79 -20.62
C SER A 120 -22.65 -31.21 -22.08
N VAL A 121 -21.49 -30.89 -22.67
CA VAL A 121 -21.18 -31.26 -24.06
C VAL A 121 -20.97 -32.78 -24.19
N PHE A 122 -20.30 -33.41 -23.23
CA PHE A 122 -20.12 -34.86 -23.20
C PHE A 122 -21.46 -35.60 -23.09
N SER A 123 -22.37 -35.15 -22.22
CA SER A 123 -23.73 -35.71 -22.14
C SER A 123 -24.52 -35.55 -23.43
N VAL A 124 -24.46 -34.38 -24.09
CA VAL A 124 -25.17 -34.16 -25.37
C VAL A 124 -24.62 -35.05 -26.47
N VAL A 125 -23.29 -35.19 -26.59
CA VAL A 125 -22.66 -36.08 -27.57
C VAL A 125 -22.96 -37.54 -27.27
N ASN A 126 -22.97 -37.94 -26.00
CA ASN A 126 -23.28 -39.31 -25.59
C ASN A 126 -24.75 -39.68 -25.86
N ILE A 127 -25.71 -38.80 -25.54
CA ILE A 127 -27.12 -38.96 -25.90
C ILE A 127 -27.30 -39.00 -27.43
N TYR A 128 -26.60 -38.15 -28.17
CA TYR A 128 -26.68 -38.13 -29.63
C TYR A 128 -26.14 -39.43 -30.26
N PHE A 129 -25.12 -40.05 -29.66
CA PHE A 129 -24.57 -41.33 -30.11
C PHE A 129 -25.45 -42.53 -29.73
N ASP A 130 -26.14 -42.49 -28.59
CA ASP A 130 -27.13 -43.52 -28.19
C ASP A 130 -28.45 -43.41 -28.99
N TYR A 131 -28.72 -42.23 -29.54
CA TYR A 131 -29.89 -41.95 -30.40
C TYR A 131 -29.72 -42.38 -31.87
N ILE A 132 -28.48 -42.59 -32.35
CA ILE A 132 -28.18 -43.03 -33.73
C ILE A 132 -28.11 -44.56 -33.82
#